data_AF-A0AAU1QSM5-F1
#
_entry.id   AF-A0AAU1QSM5-F1
#
_cell.length_a   1.000
_cell.length_b   1.000
_cell.length_c   1.000
_cell.angle_alpha   90.00
_cell.angle_beta   90.00
_cell.angle_gamma   90.00
#
_symmetry.space_group_name_H-M   'P 1'
#
loop_
_entity.id
_entity.type
_entity.pdbx_description
1 polymer ?
#
loop_
_entity_poly.entity_id
_entity_poly.type
_entity_poly.pdbx_seq_one_letter_code
_entity_poly.pdbx_strand_id
1 'polypeptide(L)' 'MAAKKKTPPRPPAVKWCDPCKGTGEVPVSVRIGRKRRVVGQQNGLCLNCLGTGEAPTD' A
#
# COMPACT_ATOMS: atom_id res chain seq x y z
N MET A 1 -19.60 43.84 10.84
CA MET A 1 -19.89 42.41 10.63
C MET A 1 -18.61 41.73 10.15
N ALA A 2 -17.99 40.87 10.94
CA ALA A 2 -16.73 40.22 10.57
C ALA A 2 -17.01 39.01 9.66
N ALA A 3 -16.41 38.98 8.47
CA ALA A 3 -16.56 37.88 7.52
C ALA A 3 -15.87 36.62 8.07
N LYS A 4 -16.63 35.53 8.26
CA LYS A 4 -16.08 34.21 8.58
C LYS A 4 -15.21 33.74 7.40
N LYS A 5 -13.91 33.63 7.62
CA LYS A 5 -12.99 32.99 6.67
C LYS A 5 -13.40 31.52 6.53
N LYS A 6 -13.73 31.09 5.30
CA LYS A 6 -14.03 29.69 4.99
C LYS A 6 -12.71 28.89 5.06
N THR A 7 -12.63 27.96 6.00
CA THR A 7 -11.54 26.98 6.05
C THR A 7 -11.62 26.09 4.80
N PRO A 8 -10.53 25.88 4.06
CA PRO A 8 -10.54 24.97 2.93
C PRO A 8 -10.87 23.54 3.40
N PRO A 9 -11.57 22.74 2.58
CA PRO A 9 -11.84 21.35 2.92
C PRO A 9 -10.51 20.62 3.10
N ARG A 10 -10.38 19.89 4.22
CA ARG A 10 -9.22 19.04 4.49
C ARG A 10 -9.16 17.97 3.39
N PRO A 11 -7.98 17.70 2.79
CA PRO A 11 -7.87 16.61 1.83
C PRO A 11 -8.32 15.31 2.50
N PRO A 12 -8.95 14.38 1.74
CA PRO A 12 -9.35 13.10 2.28
C PRO A 12 -8.14 12.44 2.92
N ALA A 13 -8.32 11.90 4.13
CA ALA A 13 -7.26 11.15 4.78
C ALA A 13 -6.92 9.95 3.90
N VAL A 14 -5.71 9.95 3.35
CA VAL A 14 -5.16 8.81 2.62
C VAL A 14 -5.23 7.61 3.56
N LYS A 15 -6.04 6.62 3.21
CA LYS A 15 -6.09 5.37 3.96
C LYS A 15 -4.89 4.54 3.53
N TRP A 16 -4.11 4.06 4.48
CA TRP A 16 -3.03 3.14 4.17
C TRP A 16 -3.60 1.79 3.73
N CYS A 17 -2.91 1.13 2.82
CA CYS A 17 -3.24 -0.20 2.38
C CYS A 17 -2.94 -1.19 3.53
N ASP A 18 -3.98 -1.75 4.16
CA ASP A 18 -3.86 -2.73 5.26
C ASP A 18 -2.84 -3.87 5.02
N PRO A 19 -2.82 -4.57 3.87
CA PRO A 19 -1.94 -5.73 3.69
C PRO A 19 -0.45 -5.39 3.67
N CYS A 20 -0.05 -4.21 3.19
CA CYS A 20 1.35 -3.76 3.21
C CYS A 20 1.61 -2.67 4.26
N LYS A 21 0.58 -2.22 5.00
CA LYS A 21 0.67 -1.16 6.01
C LYS A 21 1.32 0.13 5.52
N GLY A 22 1.11 0.46 4.25
CA GLY A 22 1.68 1.67 3.66
C GLY A 22 3.06 1.52 3.02
N THR A 23 3.70 0.35 3.07
CA THR A 23 5.04 0.18 2.46
C THR A 23 4.99 0.01 0.94
N GLY A 24 3.86 -0.47 0.39
CA GLY A 24 3.77 -0.86 -1.02
C GLY A 24 4.41 -2.22 -1.34
N GLU A 25 5.05 -2.87 -0.37
CA GLU A 25 5.76 -4.15 -0.54
C GLU A 25 5.29 -5.20 0.47
N VAL A 26 5.29 -6.46 0.07
CA VAL A 26 4.94 -7.60 0.92
C VAL A 26 6.02 -8.69 0.82
N PRO A 27 6.32 -9.42 1.90
CA PRO A 27 7.28 -10.52 1.86
C PRO A 27 6.72 -11.68 1.02
N VAL A 28 7.51 -12.15 0.05
CA VAL A 28 7.17 -13.23 -0.88
C VAL A 28 8.24 -14.31 -0.83
N SER A 29 7.80 -15.57 -0.74
CA SER A 29 8.70 -16.73 -0.78
C SER A 29 9.30 -16.91 -2.18
N VAL A 30 10.63 -16.92 -2.28
CA VAL A 30 11.33 -17.23 -3.53
C VAL A 30 11.37 -18.74 -3.72
N ARG A 31 10.90 -19.19 -4.88
CA ARG A 31 10.80 -20.61 -5.25
C ARG A 31 11.65 -20.90 -6.48
N ILE A 32 12.51 -21.91 -6.43
CA ILE A 32 13.44 -22.25 -7.52
C ILE A 32 13.28 -23.68 -8.04
N GLY A 33 13.79 -23.89 -9.25
CA GLY A 33 13.85 -25.18 -9.93
C GLY A 33 12.47 -25.72 -10.35
N ARG A 34 12.47 -26.83 -11.08
CA ARG A 34 11.23 -27.45 -11.61
C ARG A 34 10.23 -27.83 -10.52
N LYS A 35 10.71 -28.14 -9.31
CA LYS A 35 9.88 -28.50 -8.14
C LYS A 35 9.45 -27.31 -7.28
N ARG A 36 9.78 -26.07 -7.65
CA ARG A 36 9.42 -24.83 -6.91
C ARG A 36 9.77 -24.89 -5.41
N ARG A 37 10.99 -25.31 -5.08
CA ARG A 37 11.46 -25.38 -3.68
C ARG A 37 11.64 -23.98 -3.11
N VAL A 38 11.14 -23.75 -1.90
CA VAL A 38 11.32 -22.48 -1.18
C VAL A 38 12.76 -22.38 -0.70
N VAL A 39 13.43 -21.27 -1.01
CA VAL A 39 14.84 -21.03 -0.66
C VAL A 39 15.08 -19.76 0.13
N GLY A 40 14.07 -18.89 0.24
CA GLY A 40 14.18 -17.65 0.99
C GLY A 40 12.96 -16.77 0.82
N GLN A 41 13.07 -15.53 1.31
CA GLN A 41 12.07 -14.48 1.15
C GLN A 41 12.67 -13.28 0.43
N GLN A 42 11.85 -12.60 -0.36
CA GLN A 42 12.16 -11.34 -1.01
C GLN A 42 10.96 -10.40 -0.85
N ASN A 43 11.20 -9.09 -0.87
CA ASN A 43 10.10 -8.14 -1.00
C ASN A 43 9.52 -8.23 -2.42
N GLY A 44 8.21 -8.42 -2.49
CA GLY A 44 7.43 -8.35 -3.72
C GLY A 44 6.48 -7.16 -3.68
N LEU A 45 6.02 -6.75 -4.85
CA LEU A 45 5.03 -5.68 -4.99
C LEU A 45 3.72 -6.06 -4.27
N CYS A 46 3.18 -5.16 -3.45
CA CYS A 46 1.85 -5.36 -2.88
C CYS A 46 0.80 -5.22 -3.98
N LEU A 47 0.17 -6.34 -4.35
CA LEU A 47 -0.81 -6.37 -5.44
C LEU A 47 -2.12 -5.65 -5.11
N ASN A 48 -2.39 -5.36 -3.84
CA ASN A 48 -3.61 -4.68 -3.43
C ASN A 48 -3.55 -3.16 -3.66
N CYS A 49 -2.36 -2.58 -3.60
CA CYS A 49 -2.12 -1.15 -3.85
C CYS A 49 -1.18 -0.90 -5.04
N LEU A 50 -0.74 -1.95 -5.73
CA LEU A 50 0.22 -1.88 -6.83
C LEU A 50 1.50 -1.11 -6.48
N GLY A 51 1.93 -1.18 -5.22
CA GLY A 51 3.13 -0.49 -4.74
C GLY A 51 2.95 0.94 -4.24
N THR A 52 1.74 1.51 -4.29
CA THR A 52 1.52 2.88 -3.79
C THR A 52 1.54 2.97 -2.26
N GLY A 53 1.23 1.86 -1.58
CA GLY A 53 1.02 1.85 -0.12
C GLY A 53 -0.32 2.48 0.30
N GLU A 54 -1.08 3.05 -0.64
CA GLU A 54 -2.38 3.66 -0.39
C GLU A 54 -3.49 2.65 -0.69
N ALA A 55 -4.57 2.69 0.09
CA ALA A 55 -5.72 1.83 -0.16
C ALA A 55 -6.33 2.18 -1.54
N PRO A 56 -6.70 1.17 -2.35
CA PRO A 56 -7.42 1.44 -3.59
C PRO A 56 -8.73 2.18 -3.25
N THR A 57 -8.95 3.30 -3.93
CA THR A 57 -10.24 3.99 -3.90
C THR A 57 -11.13 3.21 -4.86
N ASP A 58 -12.11 2.47 -4.33
CA ASP A 58 -13.15 1.78 -5.11
C ASP A 58 -13.83 2.74 -6.11
#